data_AF-A0A1C3E4W9-F1
#
_entry.id   AF-A0A1C3E4W9-F1
#
_cell.length_a   1.000
_cell.length_b   1.000
_cell.length_c   1.000
_cell.angle_alpha   90.00
_cell.angle_beta   90.00
_cell.angle_gamma   90.00
#
_symmetry.space_group_name_H-M   'P 1'
#
loop_
_entity.id
_entity.type
_entity.pdbx_description
1 polymer ?
#
loop_
_entity_poly.entity_id
_entity_poly.type
_entity_poly.pdbx_seq_one_letter_code
_entity_poly.pdbx_strand_id
1 'polypeptide(L)'
;MVINMDVSDTSPTRSNFWYQVLLILALLSIIFDPTRVLAQTTNRAAAAGTLKVLQSQQAKLEEEFAAKLETLAKECETRVLPNAAVTVRAAITPADRAAFLARPLPRETRAEIPLALPADDRFWQTQLRFEQENHAKNLYLHSRKALHAGFGSYALDLVREVAQHDPDNRPARKLLGYVQQGQEWMTPFEADMTRKMYVRHPQFGWILKKHVPRYENGERFVQSRWVSAEKEAEIRRDFRQAWEIRTEHFLIKTNHSLEKGVELGDALEAFYDFFHLQFAGFFNTPEQLAQLFDGKTQARTVSKPHVVHYYRTRLEYNERLKQFVPQIDITNGLYRPTERIAHFFHDPEVSAKTTLFHEATHQLLYEIGRDREIARYENFWIVEGIACYFESFSEKDLGASLGDPRFDRFLAARYRFLNDGYYLPLREMAPLGMQAFQSSEKLAWNYQQAANLTKFLMEAEGGRYRDAVIAHLSQIYSMSDLKRDSVDSIEELVGVPFEQLDAGYREFVIQQEELARSLPPANPAVITP
;
A
#
# COMPACT_ATOMS: atom_id res chain seq x y z
N MET A 1 -24.52 -15.31 75.81
CA MET A 1 -24.77 -16.76 75.74
C MET A 1 -25.63 -17.02 74.50
N VAL A 2 -24.97 -17.42 73.41
CA VAL A 2 -25.38 -18.43 72.40
C VAL A 2 -26.89 -18.57 72.04
N ILE A 3 -27.19 -18.21 70.77
CA ILE A 3 -27.99 -18.92 69.74
C ILE A 3 -29.46 -18.53 69.41
N ASN A 4 -29.64 -18.18 68.11
CA ASN A 4 -30.73 -18.41 67.13
C ASN A 4 -32.17 -17.90 67.41
N MET A 5 -33.04 -17.64 66.41
CA MET A 5 -33.13 -18.11 65.02
C MET A 5 -33.97 -17.16 64.13
N ASP A 6 -33.80 -17.38 62.82
CA ASP A 6 -34.33 -16.79 61.58
C ASP A 6 -35.83 -16.45 61.41
N VAL A 7 -36.04 -15.32 60.70
CA VAL A 7 -36.75 -15.08 59.39
C VAL A 7 -38.20 -15.55 59.19
N SER A 8 -39.09 -14.57 58.95
CA SER A 8 -39.72 -14.30 57.63
C SER A 8 -40.82 -13.23 57.77
N ASP A 9 -40.87 -12.24 56.89
CA ASP A 9 -42.05 -11.96 56.04
C ASP A 9 -41.75 -10.85 55.00
N THR A 10 -42.64 -10.75 54.02
CA THR A 10 -42.44 -10.37 52.63
C THR A 10 -43.22 -9.11 52.21
N SER A 11 -42.79 -8.55 51.06
CA SER A 11 -43.60 -7.81 50.05
C SER A 11 -43.54 -6.25 50.09
N PRO A 12 -43.73 -5.56 48.93
CA PRO A 12 -42.73 -4.62 48.41
C PRO A 12 -43.23 -3.18 48.19
N THR A 13 -42.35 -2.19 48.37
CA THR A 13 -42.66 -0.76 48.19
C THR A 13 -42.12 -0.17 46.88
N ARG A 14 -42.98 0.63 46.24
CA ARG A 14 -42.93 1.43 45.01
C ARG A 14 -41.71 2.35 44.75
N SER A 15 -40.53 2.17 45.35
CA SER A 15 -39.41 3.14 45.18
C SER A 15 -38.45 2.87 44.01
N ASN A 16 -38.54 1.72 43.32
CA ASN A 16 -37.56 1.33 42.30
C ASN A 16 -37.83 1.80 40.85
N PHE A 17 -39.04 2.31 40.54
CA PHE A 17 -39.38 2.69 39.16
C PHE A 17 -38.72 4.01 38.72
N TRP A 18 -38.67 5.01 39.61
CA TRP A 18 -38.08 6.31 39.29
C TRP A 18 -36.54 6.28 39.23
N TYR A 19 -35.90 5.41 40.01
CA TYR A 19 -34.46 5.20 39.95
C TYR A 19 -34.01 4.57 38.62
N GLN A 20 -34.79 3.65 38.06
CA GLN A 20 -34.47 3.05 36.75
C GLN A 20 -34.69 4.01 35.58
N VAL A 21 -35.71 4.87 35.64
CA VAL A 21 -35.95 5.89 34.60
C VAL A 21 -34.87 6.98 34.61
N LEU A 22 -34.39 7.41 35.79
CA LEU A 22 -33.28 8.37 35.90
C LEU A 22 -31.92 7.78 35.46
N LEU A 23 -31.67 6.49 35.71
CA LEU A 23 -30.48 5.78 35.21
C LEU A 23 -30.48 5.64 33.69
N ILE A 24 -31.64 5.38 33.07
CA ILE A 24 -31.78 5.27 31.61
C ILE A 24 -31.58 6.64 30.94
N LEU A 25 -32.09 7.73 31.52
CA LEU A 25 -31.88 9.09 31.01
C LEU A 25 -30.42 9.57 31.20
N ALA A 26 -29.75 9.20 32.29
CA ALA A 26 -28.33 9.47 32.50
C ALA A 26 -27.43 8.66 31.54
N LEU A 27 -27.80 7.42 31.21
CA LEU A 27 -27.11 6.62 30.19
C LEU A 27 -27.34 7.15 28.77
N LEU A 28 -28.55 7.62 28.43
CA LEU A 28 -28.83 8.26 27.13
C LEU A 28 -28.06 9.58 26.95
N SER A 29 -27.80 10.31 28.05
CA SER A 29 -26.99 11.54 28.03
C SER A 29 -25.49 11.29 27.82
N ILE A 30 -25.02 10.07 28.11
CA ILE A 30 -23.61 9.65 27.90
C ILE A 30 -23.42 9.04 26.51
N ILE A 31 -24.49 8.52 25.90
CA ILE A 31 -24.47 7.89 24.56
C ILE A 31 -24.69 8.93 23.44
N PHE A 32 -25.39 10.04 23.71
CA PHE A 32 -25.54 11.17 22.79
C PHE A 32 -25.14 12.49 23.46
N ASP A 33 -23.84 12.66 23.73
CA ASP A 33 -23.30 13.96 24.12
C ASP A 33 -22.88 14.75 22.85
N PRO A 34 -23.69 15.71 22.37
CA PRO A 34 -23.36 16.49 21.17
C PRO A 34 -22.08 17.31 21.33
N THR A 35 -21.61 17.54 22.57
CA THR A 35 -20.35 18.26 22.82
C THR A 35 -19.12 17.40 22.52
N ARG A 36 -19.20 16.06 22.65
CA ARG A 36 -18.13 15.13 22.22
C ARG A 36 -18.03 15.03 20.70
N VAL A 37 -19.18 14.98 20.02
CA VAL A 37 -19.24 14.99 18.56
C VAL A 37 -18.66 16.31 18.03
N LEU A 38 -19.07 17.47 18.59
CA LEU A 38 -18.50 18.77 18.24
C LEU A 38 -16.98 18.81 18.46
N ALA A 39 -16.49 18.37 19.62
CA ALA A 39 -15.08 18.37 19.97
C ALA A 39 -14.22 17.47 19.05
N GLN A 40 -14.76 16.31 18.63
CA GLN A 40 -14.10 15.42 17.67
C GLN A 40 -14.08 16.02 16.25
N THR A 41 -15.19 16.64 15.79
CA THR A 41 -15.22 17.36 14.50
C THR A 41 -14.28 18.58 14.49
N THR A 42 -14.15 19.33 15.59
CA THR A 42 -13.21 20.46 15.67
C THR A 42 -11.75 20.03 15.61
N ASN A 43 -11.38 18.90 16.22
CA ASN A 43 -10.01 18.36 16.15
C ASN A 43 -9.66 17.84 14.74
N ARG A 44 -10.63 17.31 13.98
CA ARG A 44 -10.41 16.74 12.65
C ARG A 44 -10.44 17.79 11.52
N ALA A 45 -11.29 18.82 11.62
CA ALA A 45 -11.20 19.99 10.74
C ALA A 45 -9.87 20.74 10.93
N ALA A 46 -9.39 20.83 12.18
CA ALA A 46 -8.05 21.32 12.49
C ALA A 46 -6.94 20.44 11.90
N ALA A 47 -7.13 19.11 11.80
CA ALA A 47 -6.20 18.22 11.12
C ALA A 47 -6.11 18.52 9.61
N ALA A 48 -7.23 18.70 8.89
CA ALA A 48 -7.21 19.08 7.48
C ALA A 48 -6.50 20.43 7.24
N GLY A 49 -6.71 21.41 8.12
CA GLY A 49 -5.97 22.68 8.11
C GLY A 49 -4.48 22.49 8.33
N THR A 50 -4.10 21.64 9.30
CA THR A 50 -2.70 21.32 9.60
C THR A 50 -1.99 20.68 8.42
N LEU A 51 -2.62 19.72 7.72
CA LEU A 51 -2.01 19.09 6.54
C LEU A 51 -1.75 20.11 5.41
N LYS A 52 -2.71 20.99 5.12
CA LYS A 52 -2.52 22.05 4.11
C LYS A 52 -1.36 22.99 4.46
N VAL A 53 -1.20 23.31 5.75
CA VAL A 53 -0.06 24.10 6.24
C VAL A 53 1.26 23.35 6.03
N LEU A 54 1.31 22.06 6.36
CA LEU A 54 2.50 21.24 6.14
C LEU A 54 2.86 21.10 4.65
N GLN A 55 1.87 20.91 3.79
CA GLN A 55 2.06 20.86 2.33
C GLN A 55 2.56 22.20 1.79
N SER A 56 2.00 23.32 2.26
CA SER A 56 2.46 24.67 1.87
C SER A 56 3.89 24.94 2.31
N GLN A 57 4.28 24.47 3.51
CA GLN A 57 5.66 24.55 3.99
C GLN A 57 6.61 23.72 3.14
N GLN A 58 6.19 22.52 2.70
CA GLN A 58 6.99 21.72 1.79
C GLN A 58 7.15 22.39 0.42
N ALA A 59 6.05 22.89 -0.18
CA ALA A 59 6.10 23.59 -1.45
C ALA A 59 7.08 24.77 -1.42
N LYS A 60 7.17 25.47 -0.27
CA LYS A 60 8.18 26.51 -0.06
C LYS A 60 9.62 25.96 -0.03
N LEU A 61 9.86 24.81 0.61
CA LEU A 61 11.17 24.15 0.60
C LEU A 61 11.58 23.72 -0.83
N GLU A 62 10.61 23.26 -1.63
CA GLU A 62 10.82 22.91 -3.04
C GLU A 62 11.13 24.15 -3.89
N GLU A 63 10.40 25.25 -3.71
CA GLU A 63 10.64 26.51 -4.41
C GLU A 63 12.03 27.08 -4.08
N GLU A 64 12.41 27.10 -2.80
CA GLU A 64 13.73 27.54 -2.36
C GLU A 64 14.85 26.67 -2.96
N PHE A 65 14.66 25.34 -3.01
CA PHE A 65 15.60 24.42 -3.62
C PHE A 65 15.72 24.62 -5.14
N ALA A 66 14.59 24.72 -5.84
CA ALA A 66 14.56 24.98 -7.27
C ALA A 66 15.25 26.29 -7.64
N ALA A 67 15.04 27.36 -6.86
CA ALA A 67 15.69 28.66 -7.08
C ALA A 67 17.23 28.59 -6.94
N LYS A 68 17.72 27.81 -5.96
CA LYS A 68 19.16 27.58 -5.80
C LYS A 68 19.76 26.76 -6.94
N LEU A 69 19.08 25.70 -7.37
CA LEU A 69 19.53 24.90 -8.51
C LEU A 69 19.50 25.71 -9.81
N GLU A 70 18.50 26.58 -10.02
CA GLU A 70 18.46 27.47 -11.18
C GLU A 70 19.60 28.49 -11.14
N THR A 71 19.97 28.99 -9.96
CA THR A 71 21.15 29.85 -9.79
C THR A 71 22.43 29.11 -10.18
N LEU A 72 22.62 27.89 -9.67
CA LEU A 72 23.77 27.05 -10.02
C LEU A 72 23.81 26.67 -11.51
N ALA A 73 22.66 26.41 -12.13
CA ALA A 73 22.56 26.11 -13.56
C ALA A 73 23.00 27.32 -14.42
N LYS A 74 22.59 28.53 -14.06
CA LYS A 74 23.05 29.77 -14.72
C LYS A 74 24.55 30.03 -14.53
N GLU A 75 25.10 29.68 -13.36
CA GLU A 75 26.55 29.72 -13.15
C GLU A 75 27.29 28.73 -14.06
N CYS A 76 26.75 27.52 -14.24
CA CYS A 76 27.31 26.53 -15.17
C CYS A 76 27.28 27.04 -16.62
N GLU A 77 26.20 27.69 -17.05
CA GLU A 77 26.10 28.31 -18.39
C GLU A 77 27.15 29.41 -18.58
N THR A 78 27.33 30.26 -17.56
CA THR A 78 28.34 31.33 -17.57
C THR A 78 29.77 30.78 -17.68
N ARG A 79 30.01 29.59 -17.11
CA ARG A 79 31.29 28.86 -17.21
C ARG A 79 31.41 27.97 -18.45
N VAL A 80 30.46 28.06 -19.40
CA VAL A 80 30.45 27.29 -20.66
C VAL A 80 30.32 25.77 -20.41
N LEU A 81 29.52 25.38 -19.42
CA LEU A 81 29.19 23.99 -19.07
C LEU A 81 27.69 23.68 -19.28
N PRO A 82 27.17 23.68 -20.52
CA PRO A 82 25.74 23.52 -20.79
C PRO A 82 25.17 22.16 -20.34
N ASN A 83 25.94 21.08 -20.45
CA ASN A 83 25.50 19.75 -19.99
C ASN A 83 25.39 19.69 -18.45
N ALA A 84 26.24 20.42 -17.74
CA ALA A 84 26.14 20.55 -16.28
C ALA A 84 24.87 21.31 -15.90
N ALA A 85 24.55 22.41 -16.59
CA ALA A 85 23.31 23.15 -16.36
C ALA A 85 22.04 22.29 -16.56
N VAL A 86 22.01 21.45 -17.60
CA VAL A 86 20.92 20.47 -17.82
C VAL A 86 20.83 19.47 -16.67
N THR A 87 21.97 18.94 -16.22
CA THR A 87 22.02 17.97 -15.11
C THR A 87 21.54 18.59 -13.80
N VAL A 88 21.96 19.83 -13.51
CA VAL A 88 21.52 20.59 -12.33
C VAL A 88 20.02 20.83 -12.36
N ARG A 89 19.44 21.26 -13.49
CA ARG A 89 17.99 21.45 -13.61
C ARG A 89 17.20 20.15 -13.52
N ALA A 90 17.75 19.05 -14.02
CA ALA A 90 17.12 17.73 -13.92
C ALA A 90 17.03 17.20 -12.47
N ALA A 91 17.79 17.79 -11.54
CA ALA A 91 17.72 17.45 -10.11
C ALA A 91 16.59 18.18 -9.36
N ILE A 92 15.91 19.14 -9.99
CA ILE A 92 14.73 19.81 -9.43
C ILE A 92 13.58 18.80 -9.34
N THR A 93 12.81 18.84 -8.25
CA THR A 93 11.64 18.00 -8.03
C THR A 93 10.62 18.23 -9.17
N PRO A 94 10.20 17.18 -9.89
CA PRO A 94 9.24 17.32 -10.97
C PRO A 94 7.83 17.58 -10.43
N ALA A 95 6.96 18.18 -11.26
CA ALA A 95 5.58 18.46 -10.90
C ALA A 95 4.77 17.19 -10.58
N ASP A 96 5.03 16.08 -11.29
CA ASP A 96 4.46 14.78 -10.96
C ASP A 96 5.25 14.13 -9.82
N ARG A 97 4.91 14.55 -8.61
CA ARG A 97 5.54 14.06 -7.38
C ARG A 97 5.24 12.58 -7.12
N ALA A 98 4.05 12.10 -7.47
CA ALA A 98 3.70 10.69 -7.27
C ALA A 98 4.61 9.78 -8.10
N ALA A 99 4.82 10.11 -9.38
CA ALA A 99 5.77 9.40 -10.23
C ALA A 99 7.21 9.54 -9.73
N PHE A 100 7.59 10.71 -9.18
CA PHE A 100 8.91 10.92 -8.60
C PHE A 100 9.19 9.99 -7.41
N LEU A 101 8.26 9.93 -6.45
CA LEU A 101 8.41 9.08 -5.27
C LEU A 101 8.43 7.60 -5.61
N ALA A 102 7.71 7.20 -6.66
CA ALA A 102 7.64 5.82 -7.10
C ALA A 102 8.87 5.31 -7.85
N ARG A 103 9.83 6.19 -8.19
CA ARG A 103 11.11 5.79 -8.79
C ARG A 103 11.86 4.82 -7.86
N PRO A 104 12.54 3.79 -8.41
CA PRO A 104 13.42 2.94 -7.63
C PRO A 104 14.60 3.77 -7.10
N LEU A 105 14.98 3.53 -5.85
CA LEU A 105 16.17 4.15 -5.27
C LEU A 105 17.44 3.49 -5.82
N PRO A 106 18.55 4.22 -6.01
CA PRO A 106 19.81 3.64 -6.46
C PRO A 106 20.27 2.49 -5.54
N ARG A 107 20.72 1.38 -6.12
CA ARG A 107 21.32 0.28 -5.35
C ARG A 107 22.71 0.64 -4.88
N GLU A 108 23.54 1.17 -5.76
CA GLU A 108 24.90 1.57 -5.44
C GLU A 108 24.92 2.89 -4.67
N THR A 109 25.88 3.02 -3.77
CA THR A 109 26.17 4.28 -3.08
C THR A 109 26.71 5.30 -4.07
N ARG A 110 26.44 6.59 -3.83
CA ARG A 110 26.95 7.65 -4.72
C ARG A 110 28.48 7.63 -4.70
N ALA A 111 29.06 7.63 -5.89
CA ALA A 111 30.51 7.73 -6.06
C ALA A 111 31.06 9.03 -5.45
N GLU A 112 32.27 8.98 -4.91
CA GLU A 112 33.00 10.17 -4.50
C GLU A 112 33.31 11.05 -5.72
N ILE A 113 33.24 12.38 -5.54
CA ILE A 113 33.62 13.33 -6.59
C ILE A 113 35.14 13.24 -6.76
N PRO A 114 35.67 12.82 -7.93
CA PRO A 114 37.10 12.64 -8.10
C PRO A 114 37.88 13.94 -7.92
N LEU A 115 38.95 13.91 -7.14
CA LEU A 115 39.82 15.07 -6.91
C LEU A 115 40.54 15.56 -8.18
N ALA A 116 40.70 14.68 -9.17
CA ALA A 116 41.34 14.95 -10.44
C ALA A 116 40.42 15.63 -11.48
N LEU A 117 39.13 15.85 -11.15
CA LEU A 117 38.23 16.58 -12.05
C LEU A 117 38.71 18.02 -12.29
N PRO A 118 38.44 18.59 -13.48
CA PRO A 118 38.61 20.02 -13.73
C PRO A 118 37.94 20.87 -12.63
N ALA A 119 38.51 22.03 -12.32
CA ALA A 119 38.06 22.86 -11.20
C ALA A 119 36.58 23.24 -11.31
N ASP A 120 36.10 23.61 -12.51
CA ASP A 120 34.70 23.97 -12.74
C ASP A 120 33.76 22.76 -12.62
N ASP A 121 34.18 21.59 -13.14
CA ASP A 121 33.41 20.34 -13.00
C ASP A 121 33.27 19.90 -11.55
N ARG A 122 34.38 19.97 -10.81
CA ARG A 122 34.38 19.67 -9.38
C ARG A 122 33.52 20.67 -8.60
N PHE A 123 33.57 21.96 -8.97
CA PHE A 123 32.79 23.01 -8.32
C PHE A 123 31.29 22.74 -8.42
N TRP A 124 30.73 22.59 -9.62
CA TRP A 124 29.28 22.43 -9.77
C TRP A 124 28.78 21.10 -9.17
N GLN A 125 29.54 20.01 -9.30
CA GLN A 125 29.15 18.71 -8.71
C GLN A 125 29.13 18.78 -7.19
N THR A 126 30.09 19.50 -6.59
CA THR A 126 30.14 19.69 -5.14
C THR A 126 28.98 20.56 -4.66
N GLN A 127 28.67 21.65 -5.38
CA GLN A 127 27.54 22.53 -5.04
C GLN A 127 26.19 21.82 -5.21
N LEU A 128 25.99 21.08 -6.30
CA LEU A 128 24.78 20.30 -6.51
C LEU A 128 24.57 19.29 -5.38
N ARG A 129 25.62 18.54 -5.02
CA ARG A 129 25.57 17.58 -3.92
C ARG A 129 25.23 18.24 -2.59
N PHE A 130 25.85 19.39 -2.30
CA PHE A 130 25.59 20.16 -1.09
C PHE A 130 24.13 20.62 -1.01
N GLU A 131 23.57 21.16 -2.10
CA GLU A 131 22.17 21.61 -2.11
C GLU A 131 21.18 20.45 -2.01
N GLN A 132 21.45 19.32 -2.67
CA GLN A 132 20.66 18.10 -2.54
C GLN A 132 20.64 17.59 -1.08
N GLU A 133 21.80 17.52 -0.44
CA GLU A 133 21.93 17.08 0.96
C GLU A 133 21.25 18.04 1.94
N ASN A 134 21.36 19.35 1.73
CA ASN A 134 20.67 20.34 2.55
C ASN A 134 19.15 20.28 2.38
N HIS A 135 18.67 20.14 1.15
CA HIS A 135 17.24 19.99 0.88
C HIS A 135 16.70 18.70 1.52
N ALA A 136 17.40 17.57 1.33
CA ALA A 136 17.08 16.30 1.97
C ALA A 136 17.06 16.41 3.51
N LYS A 137 18.00 17.13 4.12
CA LYS A 137 17.98 17.39 5.57
C LYS A 137 16.75 18.17 6.01
N ASN A 138 16.36 19.21 5.28
CA ASN A 138 15.16 20.01 5.60
C ASN A 138 13.87 19.19 5.44
N LEU A 139 13.77 18.39 4.37
CA LEU A 139 12.66 17.45 4.16
C LEU A 139 12.58 16.42 5.29
N TYR A 140 13.71 15.90 5.76
CA TYR A 140 13.75 14.95 6.87
C TYR A 140 13.28 15.57 8.20
N LEU A 141 13.58 16.84 8.45
CA LEU A 141 13.03 17.56 9.60
C LEU A 141 11.52 17.79 9.44
N HIS A 142 11.08 18.07 8.21
CA HIS A 142 9.67 18.25 7.89
C HIS A 142 8.85 16.96 8.05
N SER A 143 9.42 15.81 7.66
CA SER A 143 8.78 14.50 7.85
C SER A 143 8.53 14.20 9.33
N ARG A 144 9.46 14.55 10.22
CA ARG A 144 9.25 14.44 11.66
C ARG A 144 8.11 15.32 12.16
N LYS A 145 7.97 16.56 11.64
CA LYS A 145 6.85 17.44 12.00
C LYS A 145 5.52 16.84 11.53
N ALA A 146 5.46 16.33 10.31
CA ALA A 146 4.28 15.65 9.77
C ALA A 146 3.88 14.45 10.63
N LEU A 147 4.86 13.62 11.02
CA LEU A 147 4.62 12.48 11.90
C LEU A 147 4.06 12.91 13.26
N HIS A 148 4.66 13.92 13.90
CA HIS A 148 4.18 14.46 15.18
C HIS A 148 2.77 15.07 15.09
N ALA A 149 2.40 15.58 13.91
CA ALA A 149 1.06 16.09 13.63
C ALA A 149 0.03 14.99 13.29
N GLY A 150 0.44 13.72 13.29
CA GLY A 150 -0.44 12.58 13.03
C GLY A 150 -0.53 12.14 11.57
N PHE A 151 0.26 12.75 10.66
CA PHE A 151 0.26 12.43 9.23
C PHE A 151 1.38 11.45 8.89
N GLY A 152 1.21 10.20 9.33
CA GLY A 152 2.22 9.14 9.18
C GLY A 152 2.54 8.81 7.72
N SER A 153 1.53 8.71 6.86
CA SER A 153 1.74 8.42 5.44
C SER A 153 2.45 9.57 4.73
N TYR A 154 2.04 10.82 4.99
CA TYR A 154 2.73 11.99 4.43
C TYR A 154 4.17 12.13 4.94
N ALA A 155 4.44 11.77 6.19
CA ALA A 155 5.81 11.73 6.73
C ALA A 155 6.70 10.73 5.98
N LEU A 156 6.17 9.57 5.60
CA LEU A 156 6.92 8.57 4.85
C LEU A 156 7.11 8.94 3.38
N ASP A 157 6.14 9.60 2.75
CA ASP A 157 6.29 10.21 1.43
C ASP A 157 7.49 11.19 1.43
N LEU A 158 7.61 12.02 2.48
CA LEU A 158 8.76 12.91 2.66
C LEU A 158 10.06 12.13 2.89
N VAL A 159 10.07 11.02 3.64
CA VAL A 159 11.28 10.19 3.83
C VAL A 159 11.71 9.53 2.51
N ARG A 160 10.77 9.10 1.67
CA ARG A 160 11.06 8.61 0.32
C ARG A 160 11.69 9.70 -0.53
N GLU A 161 11.17 10.92 -0.46
CA GLU A 161 11.72 12.09 -1.15
C GLU A 161 13.16 12.44 -0.71
N VAL A 162 13.42 12.38 0.60
CA VAL A 162 14.77 12.53 1.18
C VAL A 162 15.73 11.56 0.49
N ALA A 163 15.34 10.30 0.32
CA ALA A 163 16.17 9.29 -0.32
C ALA A 163 16.29 9.47 -1.85
N GLN A 164 15.37 10.17 -2.51
CA GLN A 164 15.53 10.52 -3.94
C GLN A 164 16.57 11.62 -4.13
N HIS A 165 16.60 12.63 -3.26
CA HIS A 165 17.58 13.73 -3.35
C HIS A 165 18.95 13.37 -2.75
N ASP A 166 18.97 12.67 -1.61
CA ASP A 166 20.16 12.12 -0.97
C ASP A 166 20.05 10.58 -0.86
N PRO A 167 20.40 9.84 -1.95
CA PRO A 167 20.35 8.39 -1.99
C PRO A 167 21.14 7.66 -0.89
N ASP A 168 22.11 8.33 -0.24
CA ASP A 168 22.93 7.73 0.82
C ASP A 168 22.55 8.21 2.22
N ASN A 169 21.41 8.90 2.34
CA ASN A 169 20.87 9.33 3.61
C ASN A 169 20.57 8.12 4.49
N ARG A 170 21.51 7.78 5.39
CA ARG A 170 21.43 6.57 6.22
C ARG A 170 20.16 6.51 7.07
N PRO A 171 19.71 7.60 7.73
CA PRO A 171 18.43 7.59 8.44
C PRO A 171 17.24 7.25 7.53
N ALA A 172 17.12 7.90 6.37
CA ALA A 172 16.03 7.64 5.44
C ALA A 172 16.07 6.20 4.89
N ARG A 173 17.24 5.72 4.47
CA ARG A 173 17.42 4.34 3.98
C ARG A 173 17.01 3.30 5.03
N LYS A 174 17.44 3.48 6.28
CA LYS A 174 17.05 2.59 7.39
C LYS A 174 15.55 2.61 7.66
N LEU A 175 14.93 3.79 7.63
CA LEU A 175 13.48 3.94 7.77
C LEU A 175 12.71 3.22 6.66
N LEU A 176 13.24 3.26 5.44
CA LEU A 176 12.70 2.54 4.29
C LEU A 176 13.07 1.04 4.28
N GLY A 177 13.74 0.54 5.33
CA GLY A 177 14.04 -0.88 5.49
C GLY A 177 15.36 -1.36 4.88
N TYR A 178 16.19 -0.46 4.35
CA TYR A 178 17.48 -0.83 3.74
C TYR A 178 18.62 -0.92 4.76
N VAL A 179 19.59 -1.78 4.44
CA VAL A 179 20.90 -1.88 5.09
C VAL A 179 22.00 -1.62 4.06
N GLN A 180 23.10 -1.02 4.53
CA GLN A 180 24.29 -0.80 3.70
C GLN A 180 25.24 -1.98 3.88
N GLN A 181 25.61 -2.64 2.79
CA GLN A 181 26.65 -3.68 2.76
C GLN A 181 27.68 -3.35 1.67
N GLY A 182 28.87 -2.91 2.09
CA GLY A 182 29.87 -2.40 1.15
C GLY A 182 29.41 -1.08 0.51
N GLN A 183 29.42 -1.04 -0.83
CA GLN A 183 28.96 0.10 -1.64
C GLN A 183 27.54 -0.11 -2.18
N GLU A 184 26.76 -1.00 -1.57
CA GLU A 184 25.38 -1.26 -1.98
C GLU A 184 24.39 -1.07 -0.81
N TRP A 185 23.23 -0.52 -1.14
CA TRP A 185 22.02 -0.55 -0.35
C TRP A 185 21.15 -1.73 -0.78
N MET A 186 20.76 -2.55 0.18
CA MET A 186 19.97 -3.75 -0.06
C MET A 186 19.04 -4.03 1.11
N THR A 187 18.07 -4.91 0.92
CA THR A 187 17.21 -5.35 2.03
C THR A 187 17.97 -6.32 2.96
N PRO A 188 17.54 -6.49 4.22
CA PRO A 188 18.13 -7.47 5.12
C PRO A 188 18.08 -8.90 4.55
N PHE A 189 17.04 -9.24 3.80
CA PHE A 189 16.91 -10.53 3.13
C PHE A 189 17.94 -10.70 2.02
N GLU A 190 18.11 -9.70 1.15
CA GLU A 190 19.15 -9.73 0.10
C GLU A 190 20.56 -9.85 0.70
N ALA A 191 20.83 -9.15 1.80
CA ALA A 191 22.11 -9.22 2.51
C ALA A 191 22.38 -10.63 3.06
N ASP A 192 21.35 -11.31 3.57
CA ASP A 192 21.44 -12.69 4.03
C ASP A 192 21.64 -13.67 2.86
N MET A 193 20.91 -13.50 1.75
CA MET A 193 21.06 -14.32 0.55
C MET A 193 22.46 -14.21 -0.05
N THR A 194 22.99 -12.99 -0.14
CA THR A 194 24.34 -12.71 -0.61
C THR A 194 25.39 -13.38 0.30
N ARG A 195 25.21 -13.30 1.61
CA ARG A 195 26.09 -13.97 2.59
C ARG A 195 26.08 -15.49 2.43
N LYS A 196 24.95 -16.07 2.04
CA LYS A 196 24.77 -17.50 1.73
C LYS A 196 25.25 -17.89 0.32
N MET A 197 25.92 -16.98 -0.40
CA MET A 197 26.44 -17.19 -1.76
C MET A 197 25.35 -17.43 -2.81
N TYR A 198 24.13 -16.97 -2.56
CA TYR A 198 23.08 -16.90 -3.57
C TYR A 198 23.22 -15.60 -4.38
N VAL A 199 22.80 -15.66 -5.63
CA VAL A 199 22.64 -14.51 -6.50
C VAL A 199 21.22 -14.51 -7.05
N ARG A 200 20.66 -13.32 -7.20
CA ARG A 200 19.36 -13.10 -7.81
C ARG A 200 19.51 -13.22 -9.33
N HIS A 201 18.96 -14.26 -9.92
CA HIS A 201 18.88 -14.45 -11.38
C HIS A 201 17.49 -14.03 -11.89
N PRO A 202 17.39 -13.23 -12.97
CA PRO A 202 16.10 -12.69 -13.44
C PRO A 202 15.08 -13.78 -13.84
N GLN A 203 15.53 -14.94 -14.29
CA GLN A 203 14.63 -16.04 -14.72
C GLN A 203 14.44 -17.14 -13.67
N PHE A 204 15.38 -17.28 -12.72
CA PHE A 204 15.45 -18.45 -11.82
C PHE A 204 15.35 -18.07 -10.35
N GLY A 205 15.20 -16.78 -10.05
CA GLY A 205 15.15 -16.26 -8.70
C GLY A 205 16.48 -16.43 -7.99
N TRP A 206 16.44 -16.69 -6.69
CA TRP A 206 17.67 -16.88 -5.91
C TRP A 206 18.26 -18.27 -6.12
N ILE A 207 19.43 -18.31 -6.75
CA ILE A 207 20.20 -19.55 -6.97
C ILE A 207 21.64 -19.40 -6.46
N LEU A 208 22.26 -20.51 -6.05
CA LEU A 208 23.67 -20.50 -5.65
C LEU A 208 24.52 -19.98 -6.81
N LYS A 209 25.44 -19.05 -6.54
CA LYS A 209 26.29 -18.41 -7.57
C LYS A 209 27.00 -19.41 -8.47
N LYS A 210 27.47 -20.52 -7.89
CA LYS A 210 28.13 -21.63 -8.63
C LYS A 210 27.21 -22.43 -9.56
N HIS A 211 25.89 -22.32 -9.41
CA HIS A 211 24.90 -23.04 -10.23
C HIS A 211 24.45 -22.26 -11.46
N VAL A 212 24.65 -20.93 -11.49
CA VAL A 212 24.20 -20.05 -12.58
C VAL A 212 24.56 -20.57 -13.97
N PRO A 213 25.84 -20.92 -14.28
CA PRO A 213 26.20 -21.33 -15.63
C PRO A 213 25.47 -22.60 -16.09
N ARG A 214 25.15 -23.51 -15.16
CA ARG A 214 24.43 -24.75 -15.48
C ARG A 214 22.94 -24.49 -15.72
N TYR A 215 22.35 -23.57 -14.97
CA TYR A 215 20.98 -23.12 -15.18
C TYR A 215 20.81 -22.43 -16.54
N GLU A 216 21.75 -21.57 -16.91
CA GLU A 216 21.81 -20.92 -18.24
C GLU A 216 22.00 -21.95 -19.37
N ASN A 217 22.70 -23.05 -19.11
CA ASN A 217 22.87 -24.17 -20.05
C ASN A 217 21.70 -25.18 -20.06
N GLY A 218 20.56 -24.86 -19.44
CA GLY A 218 19.35 -25.70 -19.46
C GLY A 218 19.36 -26.88 -18.48
N GLU A 219 20.31 -26.93 -17.54
CA GLU A 219 20.32 -27.93 -16.47
C GLU A 219 19.62 -27.39 -15.21
N ARG A 220 19.03 -28.27 -14.41
CA ARG A 220 18.29 -27.94 -13.19
C ARG A 220 18.72 -28.85 -12.05
N PHE A 221 18.78 -28.29 -10.84
CA PHE A 221 19.19 -29.03 -9.65
C PHE A 221 17.97 -29.49 -8.86
N VAL A 222 17.58 -30.76 -9.02
CA VAL A 222 16.39 -31.36 -8.43
C VAL A 222 16.79 -32.53 -7.54
N GLN A 223 16.36 -32.53 -6.27
CA GLN A 223 16.62 -33.62 -5.31
C GLN A 223 18.10 -34.08 -5.29
N SER A 224 19.02 -33.10 -5.23
CA SER A 224 20.47 -33.32 -5.21
C SER A 224 21.07 -33.90 -6.51
N ARG A 225 20.38 -33.83 -7.64
CA ARG A 225 20.85 -34.28 -8.95
C ARG A 225 20.65 -33.22 -10.02
N TRP A 226 21.51 -33.25 -11.04
CA TRP A 226 21.35 -32.41 -12.23
C TRP A 226 20.51 -33.16 -13.26
N VAL A 227 19.45 -32.51 -13.73
CA VAL A 227 18.55 -32.99 -14.78
C VAL A 227 18.38 -31.91 -15.83
N SER A 228 17.84 -32.23 -17.01
CA SER A 228 17.47 -31.21 -17.99
C SER A 228 16.24 -30.40 -17.51
N ALA A 229 16.07 -29.19 -18.04
CA ALA A 229 14.91 -28.35 -17.74
C ALA A 229 13.57 -29.04 -18.08
N GLU A 230 13.52 -29.80 -19.18
CA GLU A 230 12.33 -30.56 -19.58
C GLU A 230 12.01 -31.66 -18.58
N LYS A 231 13.05 -32.35 -18.09
CA LYS A 231 12.87 -33.40 -17.08
C LYS A 231 12.41 -32.83 -15.76
N GLU A 232 12.93 -31.68 -15.34
CA GLU A 232 12.39 -30.98 -14.17
C GLU A 232 10.92 -30.62 -14.43
N ALA A 233 10.57 -30.01 -15.56
CA ALA A 233 9.20 -29.61 -15.86
C ALA A 233 8.19 -30.78 -15.81
N GLU A 234 8.59 -31.97 -16.25
CA GLU A 234 7.77 -33.18 -16.13
C GLU A 234 7.59 -33.62 -14.66
N ILE A 235 8.65 -33.58 -13.85
CA ILE A 235 8.57 -33.90 -12.41
C ILE A 235 7.64 -32.91 -11.69
N ARG A 236 7.78 -31.62 -12.01
CA ARG A 236 7.09 -30.50 -11.36
C ARG A 236 5.65 -30.31 -11.83
N ARG A 237 5.19 -31.08 -12.84
CA ARG A 237 3.79 -31.10 -13.27
C ARG A 237 2.86 -31.52 -12.13
N ASP A 238 3.32 -32.46 -11.28
CA ASP A 238 2.64 -32.78 -10.03
C ASP A 238 2.83 -31.64 -9.02
N PHE A 239 1.73 -30.97 -8.67
CA PHE A 239 1.76 -29.82 -7.75
C PHE A 239 2.33 -30.17 -6.36
N ARG A 240 2.31 -31.44 -5.94
CA ARG A 240 2.97 -31.88 -4.69
C ARG A 240 4.49 -31.68 -4.75
N GLN A 241 5.04 -31.70 -5.96
CA GLN A 241 6.45 -31.47 -6.25
C GLN A 241 6.68 -30.12 -6.96
N ALA A 242 5.68 -29.23 -7.02
CA ALA A 242 5.76 -27.92 -7.67
C ALA A 242 7.04 -27.14 -7.34
N TRP A 243 7.41 -26.20 -8.23
CA TRP A 243 8.45 -25.23 -7.91
C TRP A 243 8.00 -24.40 -6.71
N GLU A 244 8.95 -24.11 -5.82
CA GLU A 244 8.79 -23.22 -4.68
C GLU A 244 9.81 -22.09 -4.82
N ILE A 245 9.32 -20.90 -5.15
CA ILE A 245 10.12 -19.70 -5.38
C ILE A 245 9.97 -18.84 -4.14
N ARG A 246 11.06 -18.70 -3.39
CA ARG A 246 11.11 -17.84 -2.20
C ARG A 246 11.68 -16.47 -2.55
N THR A 247 10.95 -15.45 -2.14
CA THR A 247 11.33 -14.05 -2.17
C THR A 247 11.45 -13.53 -0.73
N GLU A 248 11.54 -12.22 -0.53
CA GLU A 248 11.68 -11.66 0.81
C GLU A 248 10.40 -11.86 1.63
N HIS A 249 9.26 -11.53 1.02
CA HIS A 249 7.95 -11.52 1.64
C HIS A 249 7.03 -12.64 1.14
N PHE A 250 7.31 -13.28 0.00
CA PHE A 250 6.44 -14.30 -0.58
C PHE A 250 7.09 -15.68 -0.79
N LEU A 251 6.24 -16.69 -0.78
CA LEU A 251 6.53 -18.05 -1.24
C LEU A 251 5.54 -18.42 -2.34
N ILE A 252 6.03 -18.46 -3.58
CA ILE A 252 5.23 -18.78 -4.75
C ILE A 252 5.41 -20.27 -5.05
N LYS A 253 4.30 -21.01 -5.01
CA LYS A 253 4.25 -22.42 -5.38
C LYS A 253 3.52 -22.58 -6.70
N THR A 254 4.18 -23.17 -7.69
CA THR A 254 3.64 -23.29 -9.05
C THR A 254 4.03 -24.59 -9.73
N ASN A 255 3.10 -25.17 -10.49
CA ASN A 255 3.39 -26.26 -11.44
C ASN A 255 3.37 -25.78 -12.90
N HIS A 256 3.34 -24.47 -13.14
CA HIS A 256 3.40 -23.88 -14.46
C HIS A 256 4.84 -23.89 -15.01
N SER A 257 5.72 -23.06 -14.43
CA SER A 257 7.16 -22.99 -14.72
C SER A 257 7.89 -22.25 -13.61
N LEU A 258 9.21 -22.45 -13.51
CA LEU A 258 10.06 -21.72 -12.58
C LEU A 258 10.06 -20.22 -12.90
N GLU A 259 10.20 -19.90 -14.18
CA GLU A 259 10.29 -18.55 -14.72
C GLU A 259 9.02 -17.74 -14.41
N LYS A 260 7.84 -18.36 -14.56
CA LYS A 260 6.58 -17.69 -14.20
C LYS A 260 6.46 -17.47 -12.69
N GLY A 261 6.96 -18.40 -11.88
CA GLY A 261 7.02 -18.22 -10.44
C GLY A 261 7.91 -17.05 -10.02
N VAL A 262 9.02 -16.84 -10.72
CA VAL A 262 9.93 -15.69 -10.50
C VAL A 262 9.28 -14.39 -10.95
N GLU A 263 8.65 -14.37 -12.13
CA GLU A 263 7.90 -13.21 -12.63
C GLU A 263 6.80 -12.76 -11.65
N LEU A 264 6.01 -13.71 -11.12
CA LEU A 264 4.98 -13.42 -10.12
C LEU A 264 5.59 -12.93 -8.80
N GLY A 265 6.70 -13.53 -8.38
CA GLY A 265 7.42 -13.10 -7.18
C GLY A 265 7.90 -11.66 -7.28
N ASP A 266 8.48 -11.27 -8.42
CA ASP A 266 8.96 -9.90 -8.64
C ASP A 266 7.81 -8.89 -8.64
N ALA A 267 6.71 -9.22 -9.34
CA ALA A 267 5.52 -8.37 -9.35
C ALA A 267 4.91 -8.20 -7.94
N LEU A 268 4.90 -9.26 -7.14
CA LEU A 268 4.39 -9.23 -5.76
C LEU A 268 5.30 -8.46 -4.82
N GLU A 269 6.62 -8.56 -4.97
CA GLU A 269 7.57 -7.77 -4.17
C GLU A 269 7.49 -6.28 -4.50
N ALA A 270 7.43 -5.92 -5.79
CA ALA A 270 7.22 -4.54 -6.21
C ALA A 270 5.89 -3.97 -5.68
N PHE A 271 4.83 -4.77 -5.75
CA PHE A 271 3.54 -4.43 -5.17
C PHE A 271 3.62 -4.28 -3.64
N TYR A 272 4.29 -5.21 -2.95
CA TYR A 272 4.44 -5.17 -1.49
C TYR A 272 5.15 -3.91 -1.01
N ASP A 273 6.26 -3.55 -1.65
CA ASP A 273 7.04 -2.34 -1.33
C ASP A 273 6.19 -1.08 -1.51
N PHE A 274 5.45 -1.01 -2.62
CA PHE A 274 4.55 0.10 -2.88
C PHE A 274 3.40 0.15 -1.87
N PHE A 275 2.77 -1.00 -1.59
CA PHE A 275 1.64 -1.13 -0.68
C PHE A 275 2.03 -0.71 0.74
N HIS A 276 3.15 -1.22 1.26
CA HIS A 276 3.62 -0.90 2.61
C HIS A 276 4.04 0.56 2.77
N LEU A 277 4.53 1.19 1.70
CA LEU A 277 4.78 2.62 1.72
C LEU A 277 3.46 3.41 1.85
N GLN A 278 2.46 3.08 1.02
CA GLN A 278 1.19 3.82 1.01
C GLN A 278 0.31 3.57 2.25
N PHE A 279 0.43 2.38 2.84
CA PHE A 279 -0.38 1.92 3.98
C PHE A 279 0.44 1.76 5.26
N ALA A 280 1.53 2.50 5.42
CA ALA A 280 2.41 2.31 6.58
C ALA A 280 1.71 2.50 7.94
N GLY A 281 0.72 3.38 8.03
CA GLY A 281 -0.12 3.57 9.23
C GLY A 281 -1.08 2.41 9.53
N PHE A 282 -1.27 1.48 8.59
CA PHE A 282 -1.97 0.22 8.82
C PHE A 282 -1.05 -0.79 9.53
N PHE A 283 0.20 -0.88 9.07
CA PHE A 283 1.17 -1.86 9.58
C PHE A 283 1.90 -1.41 10.85
N ASN A 284 1.86 -0.12 11.16
CA ASN A 284 2.55 0.45 12.31
C ASN A 284 1.61 1.43 13.01
N THR A 285 1.48 1.25 14.33
CA THR A 285 0.86 2.27 15.19
C THR A 285 1.65 3.59 15.12
N PRO A 286 1.02 4.75 15.41
CA PRO A 286 1.74 6.03 15.48
C PRO A 286 2.97 5.97 16.41
N GLU A 287 2.88 5.23 17.52
CA GLU A 287 3.98 5.02 18.46
C GLU A 287 5.10 4.18 17.85
N GLN A 288 4.77 3.13 17.09
CA GLN A 288 5.76 2.33 16.37
C GLN A 288 6.44 3.14 15.26
N LEU A 289 5.69 3.95 14.50
CA LEU A 289 6.27 4.86 13.52
C LEU A 289 7.20 5.88 14.20
N ALA A 290 6.80 6.47 15.33
CA ALA A 290 7.67 7.37 16.09
C ALA A 290 8.96 6.69 16.56
N GLN A 291 8.87 5.45 17.06
CA GLN A 291 10.05 4.67 17.44
C GLN A 291 10.97 4.37 16.26
N LEU A 292 10.41 4.05 15.09
CA LEU A 292 11.17 3.86 13.85
C LEU A 292 11.94 5.14 13.49
N PHE A 293 11.28 6.31 13.56
CA PHE A 293 11.89 7.62 13.28
C PHE A 293 12.97 8.02 14.29
N ASP A 294 12.89 7.52 15.53
CA ASP A 294 13.94 7.69 16.54
C ASP A 294 15.10 6.68 16.39
N GLY A 295 15.09 5.85 15.34
CA GLY A 295 16.12 4.85 15.09
C GLY A 295 16.08 3.67 16.06
N LYS A 296 15.01 3.54 16.85
CA LYS A 296 14.76 2.40 17.72
C LYS A 296 14.13 1.29 16.88
N THR A 297 14.96 0.56 16.16
CA THR A 297 14.50 -0.56 15.35
C THR A 297 14.07 -1.69 16.28
N GLN A 298 12.77 -2.04 16.30
CA GLN A 298 12.43 -3.42 16.63
C GLN A 298 12.91 -4.28 15.48
N ALA A 299 13.71 -5.30 15.75
CA ALA A 299 14.03 -6.31 14.76
C ALA A 299 12.69 -6.80 14.20
N ARG A 300 12.41 -6.55 12.90
CA ARG A 300 11.29 -7.19 12.23
C ARG A 300 11.52 -8.69 12.42
N THR A 301 10.72 -9.32 13.27
CA THR A 301 10.66 -10.77 13.34
C THR A 301 10.43 -11.23 11.92
N VAL A 302 11.30 -12.11 11.39
CA VAL A 302 11.14 -12.69 10.06
C VAL A 302 9.72 -13.23 9.97
N SER A 303 8.84 -12.52 9.28
CA SER A 303 7.47 -12.95 9.13
C SER A 303 7.50 -14.21 8.27
N LYS A 304 6.54 -15.11 8.51
CA LYS A 304 6.33 -16.20 7.57
C LYS A 304 5.97 -15.56 6.22
N PRO A 305 6.56 -16.03 5.10
CA PRO A 305 6.22 -15.48 3.81
C PRO A 305 4.74 -15.69 3.51
N HIS A 306 4.14 -14.72 2.82
CA HIS A 306 2.81 -14.83 2.23
C HIS A 306 2.83 -15.92 1.17
N VAL A 307 1.91 -16.88 1.26
CA VAL A 307 1.92 -18.05 0.38
C VAL A 307 0.99 -17.79 -0.80
N VAL A 308 1.51 -18.07 -2.00
CA VAL A 308 0.77 -17.95 -3.26
C VAL A 308 0.84 -19.27 -4.02
N HIS A 309 -0.32 -19.80 -4.41
CA HIS A 309 -0.45 -20.96 -5.26
C HIS A 309 -0.87 -20.54 -6.66
N TYR A 310 -0.05 -20.86 -7.66
CA TYR A 310 -0.33 -20.58 -9.07
C TYR A 310 -0.41 -21.89 -9.86
N TYR A 311 -1.61 -22.25 -10.30
CA TYR A 311 -1.85 -23.50 -11.00
C TYR A 311 -1.64 -23.34 -12.50
N ARG A 312 -1.21 -24.43 -13.16
CA ARG A 312 -1.03 -24.47 -14.61
C ARG A 312 -2.34 -24.27 -15.38
N THR A 313 -3.48 -24.66 -14.82
CA THR A 313 -4.78 -24.62 -15.51
C THR A 313 -5.91 -24.18 -14.60
N ARG A 314 -6.96 -23.58 -15.18
CA ARG A 314 -8.23 -23.27 -14.49
C ARG A 314 -8.92 -24.52 -13.96
N LEU A 315 -8.84 -25.65 -14.67
CA LEU A 315 -9.45 -26.90 -14.23
C LEU A 315 -8.84 -27.36 -12.89
N GLU A 316 -7.52 -27.37 -12.79
CA GLU A 316 -6.84 -27.77 -11.54
C GLU A 316 -7.17 -26.82 -10.38
N TYR A 317 -7.24 -25.51 -10.64
CA TYR A 317 -7.70 -24.51 -9.66
C TYR A 317 -9.11 -24.84 -9.14
N ASN A 318 -10.04 -25.08 -10.06
CA ASN A 318 -11.42 -25.43 -9.71
C ASN A 318 -11.48 -26.74 -8.91
N GLU A 319 -10.83 -27.81 -9.37
CA GLU A 319 -10.85 -29.12 -8.71
C GLU A 319 -10.33 -29.06 -7.27
N ARG A 320 -9.28 -28.28 -7.01
CA ARG A 320 -8.69 -28.14 -5.67
C ARG A 320 -9.58 -27.36 -4.70
N LEU A 321 -10.26 -26.34 -5.21
CA LEU A 321 -10.95 -25.34 -4.39
C LEU A 321 -12.46 -25.54 -4.29
N LYS A 322 -13.09 -26.30 -5.20
CA LYS A 322 -14.53 -26.51 -5.24
C LYS A 322 -15.12 -27.09 -3.96
N GLN A 323 -14.35 -27.91 -3.25
CA GLN A 323 -14.77 -28.46 -1.94
C GLN A 323 -14.90 -27.39 -0.84
N PHE A 324 -14.22 -26.26 -1.00
CA PHE A 324 -14.20 -25.15 -0.05
C PHE A 324 -15.08 -23.98 -0.50
N VAL A 325 -15.11 -23.72 -1.81
CA VAL A 325 -15.90 -22.66 -2.44
C VAL A 325 -16.70 -23.28 -3.58
N PRO A 326 -17.98 -23.63 -3.37
CA PRO A 326 -18.77 -24.35 -4.37
C PRO A 326 -18.90 -23.66 -5.73
N GLN A 327 -18.87 -22.31 -5.75
CA GLN A 327 -18.95 -21.48 -6.95
C GLN A 327 -17.56 -20.93 -7.38
N ILE A 328 -16.48 -21.67 -7.16
CA ILE A 328 -15.13 -21.21 -7.50
C ILE A 328 -14.95 -20.93 -9.01
N ASP A 329 -15.76 -21.55 -9.85
CA ASP A 329 -15.69 -21.48 -11.30
C ASP A 329 -15.92 -20.08 -11.89
N ILE A 330 -16.57 -19.18 -11.16
CA ILE A 330 -16.78 -17.78 -11.59
C ILE A 330 -15.64 -16.85 -11.19
N THR A 331 -14.70 -17.32 -10.36
CA THR A 331 -13.59 -16.51 -9.84
C THR A 331 -12.36 -16.61 -10.74
N ASN A 332 -11.58 -15.53 -10.80
CA ASN A 332 -10.30 -15.49 -11.53
C ASN A 332 -9.09 -15.60 -10.58
N GLY A 333 -9.35 -15.65 -9.28
CA GLY A 333 -8.39 -15.69 -8.19
C GLY A 333 -9.16 -15.72 -6.86
N LEU A 334 -8.50 -16.18 -5.81
CA LEU A 334 -9.10 -16.23 -4.47
C LEU A 334 -8.03 -16.20 -3.39
N TYR A 335 -8.08 -15.22 -2.50
CA TYR A 335 -7.44 -15.29 -1.21
C TYR A 335 -8.32 -16.03 -0.18
N ARG A 336 -7.74 -17.01 0.51
CA ARG A 336 -8.43 -17.75 1.59
C ARG A 336 -7.82 -17.42 2.95
N PRO A 337 -8.49 -16.61 3.79
CA PRO A 337 -7.98 -16.22 5.11
C PRO A 337 -7.65 -17.38 6.04
N THR A 338 -8.46 -18.44 6.00
CA THR A 338 -8.31 -19.64 6.85
C THR A 338 -6.99 -20.38 6.59
N GLU A 339 -6.59 -20.48 5.33
CA GLU A 339 -5.35 -21.16 4.90
C GLU A 339 -4.19 -20.19 4.76
N ARG A 340 -4.48 -18.89 4.60
CA ARG A 340 -3.53 -17.81 4.33
C ARG A 340 -2.79 -18.03 3.02
N ILE A 341 -3.54 -18.42 2.00
CA ILE A 341 -3.04 -18.73 0.66
C ILE A 341 -3.86 -17.94 -0.35
N ALA A 342 -3.18 -17.23 -1.24
CA ALA A 342 -3.79 -16.68 -2.45
C ALA A 342 -3.64 -17.70 -3.59
N HIS A 343 -4.75 -18.02 -4.25
CA HIS A 343 -4.82 -19.02 -5.30
C HIS A 343 -5.14 -18.38 -6.65
N PHE A 344 -4.37 -18.76 -7.66
CA PHE A 344 -4.50 -18.27 -9.03
C PHE A 344 -4.25 -19.40 -10.03
N PHE A 345 -4.54 -19.15 -11.29
CA PHE A 345 -4.21 -20.06 -12.39
C PHE A 345 -3.69 -19.29 -13.59
N HIS A 346 -3.00 -20.01 -14.47
CA HIS A 346 -2.63 -19.48 -15.77
C HIS A 346 -3.84 -19.43 -16.71
N ASP A 347 -4.12 -18.22 -17.18
CA ASP A 347 -5.02 -17.95 -18.29
C ASP A 347 -4.22 -17.25 -19.40
N PRO A 348 -4.16 -17.80 -20.63
CA PRO A 348 -3.46 -17.16 -21.73
C PRO A 348 -4.23 -15.96 -22.32
N GLU A 349 -5.51 -15.82 -22.03
CA GLU A 349 -6.37 -14.74 -22.58
C GLU A 349 -6.46 -13.53 -21.64
N VAL A 350 -6.10 -13.69 -20.37
CA VAL A 350 -6.25 -12.65 -19.34
C VAL A 350 -4.96 -12.49 -18.56
N SER A 351 -4.44 -11.26 -18.51
CA SER A 351 -3.31 -10.94 -17.64
C SER A 351 -3.69 -11.16 -16.18
N ALA A 352 -2.95 -12.04 -15.51
CA ALA A 352 -3.21 -12.39 -14.11
C ALA A 352 -2.93 -11.23 -13.13
N LYS A 353 -2.25 -10.14 -13.56
CA LYS A 353 -1.74 -9.09 -12.67
C LYS A 353 -2.85 -8.33 -11.94
N THR A 354 -3.94 -7.98 -12.60
CA THR A 354 -5.07 -7.27 -11.98
C THR A 354 -5.64 -8.07 -10.81
N THR A 355 -6.00 -9.33 -11.06
CA THR A 355 -6.51 -10.23 -10.01
C THR A 355 -5.45 -10.54 -8.96
N LEU A 356 -4.18 -10.65 -9.34
CA LEU A 356 -3.05 -10.86 -8.42
C LEU A 356 -2.99 -9.75 -7.37
N PHE A 357 -3.03 -8.48 -7.78
CA PHE A 357 -2.96 -7.35 -6.85
C PHE A 357 -4.23 -7.18 -6.01
N HIS A 358 -5.40 -7.55 -6.55
CA HIS A 358 -6.65 -7.61 -5.78
C HIS A 358 -6.51 -8.57 -4.59
N GLU A 359 -6.18 -9.83 -4.87
CA GLU A 359 -6.09 -10.85 -3.82
C GLU A 359 -4.86 -10.65 -2.91
N ALA A 360 -3.76 -10.13 -3.44
CA ALA A 360 -2.60 -9.73 -2.63
C ALA A 360 -2.97 -8.62 -1.63
N THR A 361 -3.82 -7.66 -2.02
CA THR A 361 -4.32 -6.63 -1.09
C THR A 361 -5.04 -7.26 0.09
N HIS A 362 -5.99 -8.18 -0.18
CA HIS A 362 -6.67 -8.92 0.88
C HIS A 362 -5.69 -9.69 1.75
N GLN A 363 -4.73 -10.37 1.13
CA GLN A 363 -3.69 -11.14 1.83
C GLN A 363 -2.89 -10.25 2.79
N LEU A 364 -2.29 -9.17 2.31
CA LEU A 364 -1.45 -8.29 3.12
C LEU A 364 -2.21 -7.67 4.30
N LEU A 365 -3.48 -7.29 4.09
CA LEU A 365 -4.32 -6.73 5.15
C LEU A 365 -4.76 -7.78 6.18
N TYR A 366 -5.11 -9.00 5.76
CA TYR A 366 -5.56 -10.05 6.68
C TYR A 366 -4.43 -10.60 7.54
N GLU A 367 -3.25 -10.73 6.94
CA GLU A 367 -2.17 -11.53 7.47
C GLU A 367 -1.38 -10.89 8.62
N ILE A 368 -1.72 -9.66 9.00
CA ILE A 368 -1.19 -8.98 10.20
C ILE A 368 -1.49 -9.71 11.52
N GLY A 369 -2.44 -10.65 11.51
CA GLY A 369 -2.92 -11.31 12.71
C GLY A 369 -3.54 -12.68 12.46
N ARG A 370 -4.36 -13.13 13.42
CA ARG A 370 -5.05 -14.44 13.37
C ARG A 370 -6.28 -14.38 12.48
N ASP A 371 -6.74 -15.55 12.05
CA ASP A 371 -7.98 -15.68 11.30
C ASP A 371 -9.19 -15.15 12.10
N ARG A 372 -10.09 -14.45 11.42
CA ARG A 372 -11.21 -13.68 11.98
C ARG A 372 -12.21 -13.39 10.88
N GLU A 373 -13.48 -13.14 11.19
CA GLU A 373 -14.42 -12.58 10.20
C GLU A 373 -14.31 -11.05 10.21
N ILE A 374 -14.38 -10.44 9.02
CA ILE A 374 -14.40 -8.98 8.84
C ILE A 374 -15.57 -8.58 7.94
N ALA A 375 -16.08 -7.36 8.13
CA ALA A 375 -17.09 -6.73 7.26
C ALA A 375 -18.35 -7.58 6.95
N ARG A 376 -18.70 -8.51 7.86
CA ARG A 376 -19.85 -9.40 7.70
C ARG A 376 -21.17 -8.64 7.69
N TYR A 377 -21.29 -7.64 8.55
CA TYR A 377 -22.54 -6.91 8.79
C TYR A 377 -22.54 -5.49 8.22
N GLU A 378 -21.38 -4.86 8.04
CA GLU A 378 -21.21 -3.49 7.55
C GLU A 378 -19.82 -3.28 6.95
N ASN A 379 -19.61 -2.16 6.26
CA ASN A 379 -18.32 -1.70 5.73
C ASN A 379 -17.68 -2.64 4.69
N PHE A 380 -18.44 -3.54 4.07
CA PHE A 380 -17.90 -4.46 3.06
C PHE A 380 -17.38 -3.72 1.80
N TRP A 381 -18.00 -2.59 1.48
CA TRP A 381 -17.64 -1.79 0.34
C TRP A 381 -16.18 -1.31 0.35
N ILE A 382 -15.61 -0.94 1.49
CA ILE A 382 -14.25 -0.40 1.56
C ILE A 382 -13.20 -1.51 1.53
N VAL A 383 -13.54 -2.72 2.02
CA VAL A 383 -12.71 -3.92 1.93
C VAL A 383 -12.51 -4.31 0.47
N GLU A 384 -13.59 -4.37 -0.32
CA GLU A 384 -13.49 -4.65 -1.76
C GLU A 384 -12.99 -3.43 -2.54
N GLY A 385 -13.40 -2.23 -2.13
CA GLY A 385 -13.01 -0.98 -2.77
C GLY A 385 -11.51 -0.75 -2.73
N ILE A 386 -10.83 -1.08 -1.62
CA ILE A 386 -9.37 -0.95 -1.53
C ILE A 386 -8.65 -1.97 -2.42
N ALA A 387 -9.10 -3.23 -2.43
CA ALA A 387 -8.54 -4.25 -3.32
C ALA A 387 -8.72 -3.85 -4.80
N CYS A 388 -9.92 -3.39 -5.19
CA CYS A 388 -10.20 -2.89 -6.53
C CYS A 388 -9.46 -1.60 -6.91
N TYR A 389 -9.11 -0.75 -5.94
CA TYR A 389 -8.26 0.40 -6.18
C TYR A 389 -6.83 -0.03 -6.54
N PHE A 390 -6.27 -0.98 -5.79
CA PHE A 390 -4.93 -1.52 -6.02
C PHE A 390 -4.77 -2.38 -7.28
N GLU A 391 -5.86 -2.85 -7.86
CA GLU A 391 -5.85 -3.43 -9.21
C GLU A 391 -5.27 -2.48 -10.27
N SER A 392 -5.34 -1.16 -10.04
CA SER A 392 -4.76 -0.15 -10.93
C SER A 392 -3.25 0.04 -10.74
N PHE A 393 -2.61 -0.75 -9.88
CA PHE A 393 -1.17 -0.75 -9.73
C PHE A 393 -0.50 -1.21 -11.03
N SER A 394 0.46 -0.42 -11.49
CA SER A 394 1.23 -0.70 -12.69
C SER A 394 2.69 -0.34 -12.46
N GLU A 395 3.57 -1.30 -12.70
CA GLU A 395 4.99 -1.07 -12.87
C GLU A 395 5.21 -0.33 -14.19
N LYS A 396 5.80 0.87 -14.14
CA LYS A 396 6.26 1.62 -15.32
C LYS A 396 7.79 1.65 -15.33
N ASP A 397 8.37 1.93 -16.49
CA ASP A 397 9.83 2.01 -16.68
C ASP A 397 10.53 2.99 -15.71
N LEU A 398 9.80 4.02 -15.25
CA LEU A 398 10.29 5.05 -14.34
C LEU A 398 9.81 4.85 -12.88
N GLY A 399 9.19 3.72 -12.54
CA GLY A 399 8.68 3.44 -11.20
C GLY A 399 7.24 2.90 -11.19
N ALA A 400 6.74 2.58 -10.00
CA ALA A 400 5.35 2.16 -9.84
C ALA A 400 4.35 3.32 -10.07
N SER A 401 3.11 2.99 -10.39
CA SER A 401 2.01 3.95 -10.42
C SER A 401 0.73 3.30 -9.93
N LEU A 402 -0.18 4.11 -9.42
CA LEU A 402 -1.48 3.69 -8.91
C LEU A 402 -2.51 4.76 -9.25
N GLY A 403 -3.75 4.37 -9.52
CA GLY A 403 -4.84 5.32 -9.69
C GLY A 403 -4.92 5.97 -11.08
N ASP A 404 -4.36 5.38 -12.15
CA ASP A 404 -4.53 5.94 -13.51
C ASP A 404 -6.03 6.09 -13.79
N PRO A 405 -6.54 7.31 -14.06
CA PRO A 405 -7.97 7.53 -14.24
C PRO A 405 -8.54 6.71 -15.40
N ARG A 406 -7.74 6.26 -16.37
CA ARG A 406 -8.20 5.46 -17.50
C ARG A 406 -8.34 3.96 -17.18
N PHE A 407 -7.93 3.52 -15.99
CA PHE A 407 -8.11 2.13 -15.57
C PHE A 407 -9.59 1.73 -15.58
N ASP A 408 -9.89 0.53 -16.10
CA ASP A 408 -11.24 0.09 -16.48
C ASP A 408 -12.27 0.25 -15.35
N ARG A 409 -11.91 -0.06 -14.10
CA ARG A 409 -12.84 0.12 -12.97
C ARG A 409 -13.22 1.57 -12.74
N PHE A 410 -12.26 2.49 -12.80
CA PHE A 410 -12.52 3.91 -12.57
C PHE A 410 -13.26 4.51 -13.77
N LEU A 411 -12.88 4.13 -14.99
CA LEU A 411 -13.57 4.56 -16.20
C LEU A 411 -15.04 4.10 -16.18
N ALA A 412 -15.31 2.84 -15.86
CA ALA A 412 -16.66 2.32 -15.73
C ALA A 412 -17.44 3.04 -14.62
N ALA A 413 -16.85 3.24 -13.43
CA ALA A 413 -17.50 3.96 -12.34
C ALA A 413 -17.87 5.39 -12.71
N ARG A 414 -16.96 6.13 -13.35
CA ARG A 414 -17.25 7.50 -13.85
C ARG A 414 -18.35 7.48 -14.91
N TYR A 415 -18.30 6.52 -15.84
CA TYR A 415 -19.33 6.39 -16.86
C TYR A 415 -20.71 6.15 -16.23
N ARG A 416 -20.81 5.22 -15.26
CA ARG A 416 -22.05 4.94 -14.52
C ARG A 416 -22.57 6.17 -13.80
N PHE A 417 -21.69 6.95 -13.18
CA PHE A 417 -22.07 8.18 -12.47
C PHE A 417 -22.55 9.29 -13.43
N LEU A 418 -21.80 9.56 -14.51
CA LEU A 418 -22.04 10.69 -15.41
C LEU A 418 -23.13 10.43 -16.45
N ASN A 419 -23.26 9.19 -16.93
CA ASN A 419 -24.15 8.86 -18.06
C ASN A 419 -25.38 8.06 -17.61
N ASP A 420 -25.20 7.06 -16.75
CA ASP A 420 -26.32 6.21 -16.29
C ASP A 420 -27.04 6.78 -15.06
N GLY A 421 -26.51 7.87 -14.47
CA GLY A 421 -27.04 8.47 -13.25
C GLY A 421 -26.98 7.55 -12.03
N TYR A 422 -26.09 6.56 -12.06
CA TYR A 422 -25.96 5.58 -10.98
C TYR A 422 -25.02 6.08 -9.89
N TYR A 423 -25.55 6.16 -8.68
CA TYR A 423 -24.78 6.38 -7.48
C TYR A 423 -25.55 5.87 -6.27
N LEU A 424 -24.91 5.03 -5.45
CA LEU A 424 -25.40 4.63 -4.14
C LEU A 424 -24.76 5.54 -3.07
N PRO A 425 -25.51 6.42 -2.38
CA PRO A 425 -24.95 7.35 -1.39
C PRO A 425 -24.14 6.64 -0.31
N LEU A 426 -23.07 7.28 0.22
CA LEU A 426 -22.20 6.65 1.22
C LEU A 426 -22.99 6.24 2.48
N ARG A 427 -23.97 7.04 2.90
CA ARG A 427 -24.87 6.73 4.03
C ARG A 427 -25.64 5.41 3.85
N GLU A 428 -25.91 5.01 2.61
CA GLU A 428 -26.60 3.76 2.27
C GLU A 428 -25.62 2.62 1.98
N MET A 429 -24.45 2.92 1.40
CA MET A 429 -23.43 1.93 1.05
C MET A 429 -22.60 1.45 2.25
N ALA A 430 -22.25 2.35 3.18
CA ALA A 430 -21.47 2.05 4.38
C ALA A 430 -22.07 0.94 5.26
N PRO A 431 -23.38 0.94 5.58
CA PRO A 431 -23.98 -0.11 6.40
C PRO A 431 -24.15 -1.47 5.69
N LEU A 432 -23.79 -1.59 4.40
CA LEU A 432 -23.88 -2.88 3.71
C LEU A 432 -22.77 -3.83 4.15
N GLY A 433 -23.16 -4.91 4.80
CA GLY A 433 -22.32 -6.09 5.02
C GLY A 433 -22.20 -6.96 3.76
N MET A 434 -21.31 -7.95 3.83
CA MET A 434 -20.97 -8.86 2.72
C MET A 434 -22.19 -9.41 1.99
N GLN A 435 -23.14 -10.02 2.71
CA GLN A 435 -24.32 -10.64 2.07
C GLN A 435 -25.18 -9.63 1.33
N ALA A 436 -25.50 -8.49 1.97
CA ALA A 436 -26.34 -7.46 1.37
C ALA A 436 -25.66 -6.87 0.12
N PHE A 437 -24.36 -6.60 0.19
CA PHE A 437 -23.58 -6.08 -0.93
C PHE A 437 -23.53 -7.06 -2.10
N GLN A 438 -23.24 -8.34 -1.83
CA GLN A 438 -23.07 -9.38 -2.85
C GLN A 438 -24.37 -9.84 -3.51
N SER A 439 -25.50 -9.70 -2.82
CA SER A 439 -26.83 -10.06 -3.35
C SER A 439 -27.44 -9.02 -4.31
N SER A 440 -26.79 -7.86 -4.48
CA SER A 440 -27.27 -6.78 -5.34
C SER A 440 -27.31 -7.20 -6.81
N GLU A 441 -28.41 -6.92 -7.51
CA GLU A 441 -28.50 -7.07 -8.97
C GLU A 441 -27.47 -6.20 -9.72
N LYS A 442 -27.01 -5.12 -9.08
CA LYS A 442 -25.99 -4.19 -9.60
C LYS A 442 -24.61 -4.45 -9.00
N LEU A 443 -24.30 -5.70 -8.65
CA LEU A 443 -23.04 -6.10 -8.02
C LEU A 443 -21.81 -5.47 -8.68
N ALA A 444 -21.67 -5.64 -10.00
CA ALA A 444 -20.52 -5.10 -10.74
C ALA A 444 -20.40 -3.57 -10.60
N TRP A 445 -21.53 -2.85 -10.58
CA TRP A 445 -21.55 -1.39 -10.46
C TRP A 445 -21.19 -0.95 -9.04
N ASN A 446 -21.61 -1.73 -8.02
CA ASN A 446 -21.22 -1.50 -6.64
C ASN A 446 -19.70 -1.63 -6.44
N TYR A 447 -19.08 -2.66 -7.04
CA TYR A 447 -17.61 -2.81 -7.02
C TYR A 447 -16.89 -1.66 -7.74
N GLN A 448 -17.40 -1.23 -8.89
CA GLN A 448 -16.86 -0.08 -9.63
C GLN A 448 -16.95 1.21 -8.80
N GLN A 449 -18.12 1.47 -8.21
CA GLN A 449 -18.32 2.63 -7.34
C GLN A 449 -17.42 2.56 -6.10
N ALA A 450 -17.32 1.40 -5.45
CA ALA A 450 -16.46 1.19 -4.29
C ALA A 450 -15.00 1.53 -4.62
N ALA A 451 -14.48 1.03 -5.75
CA ALA A 451 -13.11 1.32 -6.20
C ALA A 451 -12.86 2.82 -6.38
N ASN A 452 -13.80 3.52 -7.01
CA ASN A 452 -13.65 4.95 -7.31
C ASN A 452 -13.89 5.84 -6.08
N LEU A 453 -14.77 5.43 -5.15
CA LEU A 453 -14.92 6.09 -3.84
C LEU A 453 -13.64 5.93 -3.00
N THR A 454 -13.04 4.73 -2.99
CA THR A 454 -11.75 4.53 -2.32
C THR A 454 -10.67 5.40 -2.94
N LYS A 455 -10.60 5.45 -4.28
CA LYS A 455 -9.69 6.36 -4.99
C LYS A 455 -9.86 7.82 -4.54
N PHE A 456 -11.10 8.31 -4.51
CA PHE A 456 -11.42 9.66 -4.01
C PHE A 456 -10.86 9.88 -2.61
N LEU A 457 -11.11 8.97 -1.67
CA LEU A 457 -10.63 9.12 -0.29
C LEU A 457 -9.09 9.02 -0.19
N MET A 458 -8.44 8.25 -1.06
CA MET A 458 -6.99 8.07 -1.06
C MET A 458 -6.21 9.24 -1.70
N GLU A 459 -6.81 9.93 -2.67
CA GLU A 459 -6.11 10.88 -3.55
C GLU A 459 -6.62 12.33 -3.46
N ALA A 460 -7.89 12.57 -3.11
CA ALA A 460 -8.48 13.91 -3.16
C ALA A 460 -7.73 14.89 -2.24
N GLU A 461 -7.60 16.13 -2.72
CA GLU A 461 -6.89 17.22 -2.02
C GLU A 461 -5.48 16.82 -1.54
N GLY A 462 -4.76 16.01 -2.34
CA GLY A 462 -3.42 15.54 -1.98
C GLY A 462 -3.42 14.46 -0.89
N GLY A 463 -4.45 13.61 -0.88
CA GLY A 463 -4.58 12.52 0.08
C GLY A 463 -5.14 12.93 1.44
N ARG A 464 -5.95 13.99 1.49
CA ARG A 464 -6.54 14.53 2.73
C ARG A 464 -7.24 13.48 3.60
N TYR A 465 -7.89 12.50 2.98
CA TYR A 465 -8.66 11.47 3.68
C TYR A 465 -7.91 10.14 3.83
N ARG A 466 -6.67 10.04 3.33
CA ARG A 466 -5.89 8.79 3.29
C ARG A 466 -5.70 8.17 4.67
N ASP A 467 -5.23 8.96 5.64
CA ASP A 467 -4.99 8.46 7.01
C ASP A 467 -6.30 8.03 7.70
N ALA A 468 -7.44 8.62 7.35
CA ALA A 468 -8.76 8.21 7.85
C ALA A 468 -9.21 6.87 7.24
N VAL A 469 -8.96 6.65 5.94
CA VAL A 469 -9.19 5.34 5.29
C VAL A 469 -8.31 4.26 5.92
N ILE A 470 -7.02 4.56 6.12
CA ILE A 470 -6.08 3.67 6.79
C ILE A 470 -6.57 3.35 8.20
N ALA A 471 -7.00 4.35 8.97
CA ALA A 471 -7.56 4.15 10.30
C ALA A 471 -8.82 3.28 10.26
N HIS A 472 -9.74 3.51 9.31
CA HIS A 472 -10.96 2.74 9.16
C HIS A 472 -10.65 1.26 8.87
N LEU A 473 -9.76 0.99 7.92
CA LEU A 473 -9.29 -0.36 7.60
C LEU A 473 -8.57 -0.99 8.81
N SER A 474 -7.72 -0.26 9.53
CA SER A 474 -7.07 -0.79 10.75
C SER A 474 -8.07 -1.22 11.82
N GLN A 475 -9.23 -0.55 11.91
CA GLN A 475 -10.31 -0.93 12.82
C GLN A 475 -11.06 -2.17 12.33
N ILE A 476 -11.41 -2.22 11.04
CA ILE A 476 -12.09 -3.38 10.41
C ILE A 476 -11.23 -4.64 10.52
N TYR A 477 -9.93 -4.51 10.25
CA TYR A 477 -8.96 -5.60 10.32
C TYR A 477 -8.38 -5.80 11.74
N SER A 478 -8.88 -5.09 12.76
CA SER A 478 -8.34 -5.16 14.11
C SER A 478 -8.37 -6.57 14.68
N MET A 479 -7.38 -6.91 15.50
CA MET A 479 -7.35 -8.16 16.26
C MET A 479 -8.30 -8.16 17.46
N SER A 480 -8.79 -6.98 17.86
CA SER A 480 -9.73 -6.79 18.97
C SER A 480 -11.17 -6.93 18.47
N ASP A 481 -11.89 -7.93 18.96
CA ASP A 481 -13.30 -8.16 18.64
C ASP A 481 -14.13 -6.93 19.02
N LEU A 482 -13.89 -6.37 20.22
CA LEU A 482 -14.51 -5.13 20.67
C LEU A 482 -14.34 -3.98 19.67
N LYS A 483 -13.16 -3.85 19.04
CA LYS A 483 -12.95 -2.77 18.08
C LYS A 483 -13.59 -3.06 16.72
N ARG A 484 -13.69 -4.32 16.32
CA ARG A 484 -14.42 -4.72 15.10
C ARG A 484 -15.93 -4.58 15.25
N ASP A 485 -16.45 -4.76 16.46
CA ASP A 485 -17.88 -4.56 16.78
C ASP A 485 -18.25 -3.07 16.94
N SER A 486 -17.26 -2.18 16.97
CA SER A 486 -17.42 -0.72 17.12
C SER A 486 -16.45 0.04 16.21
N VAL A 487 -16.51 -0.27 14.93
CA VAL A 487 -15.76 0.44 13.90
C VAL A 487 -16.35 1.85 13.78
N ASP A 488 -15.49 2.86 13.92
CA ASP A 488 -15.90 4.25 13.71
C ASP A 488 -16.22 4.43 12.22
N SER A 489 -17.32 5.11 11.93
CA SER A 489 -17.73 5.36 10.55
C SER A 489 -16.71 6.23 9.80
N ILE A 490 -16.68 6.12 8.47
CA ILE A 490 -15.78 6.96 7.68
C ILE A 490 -16.13 8.46 7.80
N GLU A 491 -17.41 8.83 7.98
CA GLU A 491 -17.81 10.23 8.24
C GLU A 491 -17.21 10.76 9.55
N GLU A 492 -17.20 9.93 10.61
CA GLU A 492 -16.59 10.29 11.88
C GLU A 492 -15.09 10.43 11.68
N LEU A 493 -14.42 9.40 11.14
CA LEU A 493 -12.96 9.36 11.00
C LEU A 493 -12.42 10.51 10.15
N VAL A 494 -13.13 10.86 9.08
CA VAL A 494 -12.80 12.00 8.23
C VAL A 494 -13.20 13.33 8.88
N GLY A 495 -14.25 13.33 9.71
CA GLY A 495 -14.83 14.55 10.29
C GLY A 495 -15.63 15.37 9.28
N VAL A 496 -16.14 14.73 8.22
CA VAL A 496 -16.96 15.35 7.16
C VAL A 496 -18.23 14.51 7.00
N PRO A 497 -19.42 15.11 7.08
CA PRO A 497 -20.68 14.39 6.90
C PRO A 497 -20.76 13.69 5.54
N PHE A 498 -21.47 12.55 5.47
CA PHE A 498 -21.66 11.81 4.22
C PHE A 498 -22.13 12.68 3.06
N GLU A 499 -23.05 13.62 3.27
CA GLU A 499 -23.57 14.48 2.20
C GLU A 499 -22.49 15.37 1.57
N GLN A 500 -21.53 15.81 2.38
CA GLN A 500 -20.39 16.60 1.90
C GLN A 500 -19.33 15.71 1.24
N LEU A 501 -19.14 14.47 1.72
CA LEU A 501 -18.29 13.49 1.04
C LEU A 501 -18.85 13.10 -0.33
N ASP A 502 -20.16 12.89 -0.43
CA ASP A 502 -20.85 12.57 -1.67
C ASP A 502 -20.77 13.75 -2.67
N ALA A 503 -20.87 14.99 -2.18
CA ALA A 503 -20.65 16.19 -2.98
C ALA A 503 -19.19 16.32 -3.46
N GLY A 504 -18.22 16.11 -2.57
CA GLY A 504 -16.80 16.10 -2.92
C GLY A 504 -16.43 14.98 -3.90
N TYR A 505 -17.06 13.81 -3.77
CA TYR A 505 -16.92 12.71 -4.72
C TYR A 505 -17.41 13.10 -6.11
N ARG A 506 -18.57 13.78 -6.21
CA ARG A 506 -19.08 14.30 -7.49
C ARG A 506 -18.07 15.22 -8.18
N GLU A 507 -17.51 16.17 -7.44
CA GLU A 507 -16.49 17.09 -7.97
C GLU A 507 -15.24 16.32 -8.42
N PHE A 508 -14.79 15.35 -7.60
CA PHE A 508 -13.67 14.49 -7.93
C PHE A 508 -13.91 13.69 -9.21
N VAL A 509 -15.09 13.11 -9.41
CA VAL A 509 -15.44 12.37 -10.64
C VAL A 509 -15.30 13.25 -11.88
N ILE A 510 -15.76 14.51 -11.81
CA ILE A 510 -15.65 15.47 -12.91
C ILE A 510 -14.18 15.79 -13.20
N GLN A 511 -13.40 16.10 -12.16
CA GLN A 511 -11.96 16.37 -12.29
C GLN A 511 -11.20 15.19 -12.90
N GLN A 512 -11.53 13.96 -12.49
CA GLN A 512 -10.89 12.75 -13.02
C GLN A 512 -11.25 12.47 -14.47
N GLU A 513 -12.46 12.86 -14.91
CA GLU A 513 -12.86 12.77 -16.32
C GLU A 513 -12.11 13.79 -17.18
N GLU A 514 -11.95 15.02 -16.70
CA GLU A 514 -11.13 16.04 -17.37
C GLU A 514 -9.66 15.61 -17.45
N LEU A 515 -9.11 15.10 -16.35
CA LEU A 515 -7.76 14.56 -16.30
C LEU A 515 -7.59 13.44 -17.32
N ALA A 516 -8.50 12.45 -17.34
CA ALA A 516 -8.44 11.32 -18.27
C ALA A 516 -8.40 11.77 -19.74
N ARG A 517 -9.15 12.83 -20.09
CA ARG A 517 -9.19 13.41 -21.44
C ARG A 517 -7.94 14.23 -21.78
N SER A 518 -7.31 14.85 -20.79
CA SER A 518 -6.10 15.65 -20.97
C SER A 518 -4.83 14.81 -21.14
N LEU A 519 -4.85 13.56 -20.65
CA LEU A 519 -3.72 12.65 -20.78
C LEU A 519 -3.49 12.29 -22.26
N PRO A 520 -2.23 12.21 -22.70
CA PRO A 520 -1.94 11.73 -24.05
C PRO A 520 -2.53 10.32 -24.24
N PRO A 521 -2.92 9.95 -25.48
CA PRO A 521 -3.42 8.62 -25.77
C PRO A 521 -2.42 7.60 -25.22
N ALA A 522 -2.95 6.58 -24.53
CA ALA A 522 -2.12 5.51 -23.97
C ALA A 522 -1.22 4.99 -25.10
N ASN A 523 0.10 5.07 -24.92
CA ASN A 523 1.03 4.59 -25.93
C ASN A 523 0.72 3.10 -26.14
N PRO A 524 0.30 2.66 -27.34
CA PRO A 524 -0.11 1.27 -27.56
C PRO A 524 1.02 0.26 -27.27
N ALA A 525 2.25 0.73 -27.08
CA ALA A 525 3.41 -0.06 -26.67
C ALA A 525 3.48 -0.38 -25.16
N VAL A 526 2.62 0.20 -24.31
CA VAL A 526 2.62 -0.05 -22.84
C VAL A 526 1.39 -0.85 -22.39
N ILE A 527 0.51 -1.21 -23.31
CA ILE A 527 -0.41 -2.33 -23.12
C ILE A 527 0.29 -3.54 -23.74
N THR A 528 1.33 -4.04 -23.08
CA THR A 528 1.83 -5.38 -23.42
C THR A 528 0.85 -6.41 -22.83
N PRO A 529 0.51 -7.46 -23.61
CA PRO A 529 -0.46 -8.48 -23.24
C PRO A 529 -0.12 -9.23 -21.95
#